data_AF-A0A6F8Y6U4-F1
#
_entry.id   AF-A0A6F8Y6U4-F1
#
_cell.length_a   1.000
_cell.length_b   1.000
_cell.length_c   1.000
_cell.angle_alpha   90.00
_cell.angle_beta   90.00
_cell.angle_gamma   90.00
#
_symmetry.space_group_name_H-M   'P 1'
#
loop_
_entity.id
_entity.type
_entity.pdbx_description
1 polymer ?
#
loop_
_entity_poly.entity_id
_entity_poly.type
_entity_poly.pdbx_seq_one_letter_code
_entity_poly.pdbx_strand_id
1 'polypeptide(L)'
;MAAAARYLSGSQYKGKVALTGLGTPNQMREFVKDGTVKNFALWSPADLGYLAAYAGAALASGMISGKEGEKFTAGKLGEYTIGTDGVVVLGPPTVFDAGNIDQFNF
;
A
#
# COMPACT_ATOMS: atom_id res chain seq x y z
N MET A 1 3.68 -5.18 11.70
CA MET A 1 4.41 -6.46 11.74
C MET A 1 5.88 -6.39 12.21
N ALA A 2 6.51 -5.21 12.32
CA ALA A 2 7.92 -5.06 12.67
C ALA A 2 8.34 -5.70 14.02
N ALA A 3 7.48 -5.64 15.05
CA ALA A 3 7.78 -6.25 16.36
C ALA A 3 7.97 -7.78 16.28
N ALA A 4 7.11 -8.46 15.50
CA ALA A 4 7.23 -9.90 15.27
C ALA A 4 8.50 -10.23 14.46
N ALA A 5 8.85 -9.39 13.48
CA ALA A 5 10.06 -9.57 12.68
C ALA A 5 11.32 -9.46 13.54
N ARG A 6 11.37 -8.47 14.44
CA ARG A 6 12.47 -8.28 15.38
C ARG A 6 12.65 -9.48 16.31
N TYR A 7 11.55 -10.02 16.84
CA TYR A 7 11.61 -11.24 17.67
C TYR A 7 12.13 -12.44 16.86
N LEU A 8 11.57 -12.69 15.67
CA LEU A 8 11.97 -13.82 14.85
C LEU A 8 13.44 -13.75 14.44
N SER A 9 13.91 -12.56 14.01
CA SER A 9 15.29 -12.33 13.58
C SER A 9 16.31 -12.67 14.67
N GLY A 10 16.02 -12.37 15.93
CA GLY A 10 16.90 -12.65 17.07
C GLY A 10 16.68 -14.01 17.76
N SER A 11 15.81 -14.87 17.23
CA SER A 11 15.40 -16.11 17.90
C SER A 11 15.78 -17.37 17.13
N GLN A 12 15.69 -18.52 17.81
CA GLN A 12 15.82 -19.86 17.22
C GLN A 12 14.76 -20.20 16.16
N TYR A 13 13.75 -19.33 15.98
CA TYR A 13 12.66 -19.49 15.01
C TYR A 13 12.95 -18.79 13.67
N LYS A 14 14.06 -18.05 13.54
CA LYS A 14 14.47 -17.45 12.27
C LYS A 14 14.52 -18.50 11.15
N GLY A 15 13.85 -18.22 10.04
CA GLY A 15 13.76 -19.11 8.88
C GLY A 15 12.86 -20.35 9.07
N LYS A 16 12.37 -20.62 10.28
CA LYS A 16 11.44 -21.73 10.58
C LYS A 16 9.97 -21.30 10.53
N VAL A 17 9.70 -20.05 10.95
CA VAL A 17 8.35 -19.47 10.94
C VAL A 17 8.30 -18.38 9.88
N ALA A 18 7.37 -18.53 8.93
CA ALA A 18 7.11 -17.48 7.95
C ALA A 18 6.36 -16.32 8.60
N LEU A 19 6.84 -15.09 8.39
CA LEU A 19 6.16 -13.87 8.80
C LEU A 19 5.76 -13.07 7.57
N THR A 20 4.49 -12.65 7.53
CA THR A 20 3.91 -11.76 6.52
C THR A 20 2.89 -10.82 7.19
N GLY A 21 2.26 -9.93 6.40
CA GLY A 21 1.26 -8.98 6.88
C GLY A 21 1.48 -7.57 6.31
N LEU A 22 1.09 -6.56 7.10
CA LEU A 22 1.20 -5.15 6.76
C LEU A 22 2.33 -4.45 7.53
N GLY A 23 3.20 -3.73 6.82
CA GLY A 23 4.33 -2.99 7.38
C GLY A 23 4.90 -1.99 6.37
N THR A 24 5.55 -0.92 6.85
CA THR A 24 6.17 0.05 5.94
C THR A 24 7.52 -0.45 5.43
N PRO A 25 7.89 -0.19 4.16
CA PRO A 25 9.18 -0.55 3.60
C PRO A 25 10.37 -0.18 4.49
N ASN A 26 10.36 1.02 5.08
CA ASN A 26 11.44 1.50 5.92
C ASN A 26 11.65 0.68 7.18
N GLN A 27 10.56 0.25 7.85
CA GLN A 27 10.65 -0.57 9.05
C GLN A 27 11.01 -2.03 8.74
N MET A 28 10.67 -2.51 7.54
CA MET A 28 10.78 -3.92 7.17
C MET A 28 12.07 -4.26 6.42
N ARG A 29 12.77 -3.26 5.86
CA ARG A 29 13.93 -3.45 4.98
C ARG A 29 15.03 -4.32 5.58
N GLU A 30 15.40 -4.10 6.83
CA GLU A 30 16.42 -4.92 7.51
C GLU A 30 15.99 -6.39 7.57
N PHE A 31 14.73 -6.65 7.91
CA PHE A 31 14.19 -8.00 8.05
C PHE A 31 13.95 -8.72 6.71
N VAL A 32 13.78 -7.97 5.63
CA VAL A 32 13.79 -8.53 4.26
C VAL A 32 15.22 -8.91 3.87
N LYS A 33 16.18 -8.01 4.09
CA LYS A 33 17.59 -8.23 3.72
C LYS A 33 18.25 -9.33 4.53
N ASP A 34 17.87 -9.50 5.79
CA ASP A 34 18.41 -10.55 6.67
C ASP A 34 17.72 -11.92 6.54
N GLY A 35 16.73 -12.03 5.64
CA GLY A 35 15.98 -13.24 5.33
C GLY A 35 14.88 -13.62 6.32
N THR A 36 14.60 -12.80 7.34
CA THR A 36 13.55 -13.08 8.34
C THR A 36 12.14 -12.95 7.75
N VAL A 37 11.94 -12.00 6.83
CA VAL A 37 10.69 -11.77 6.12
C VAL A 37 10.95 -11.92 4.63
N LYS A 38 10.18 -12.78 3.96
CA LYS A 38 10.28 -12.92 2.49
C LYS A 38 9.48 -11.84 1.80
N ASN A 39 8.17 -11.83 2.05
CA ASN A 39 7.22 -10.92 1.41
C ASN A 39 6.25 -10.34 2.44
N PHE A 40 5.89 -9.07 2.27
CA PHE A 40 4.80 -8.41 2.99
C PHE A 40 4.06 -7.46 2.06
N ALA A 41 2.94 -6.90 2.49
CA ALA A 41 2.16 -5.99 1.66
C ALA A 41 1.93 -4.64 2.36
N LEU A 42 1.68 -3.60 1.58
CA LEU A 42 1.12 -2.33 2.02
C LEU A 42 0.55 -1.62 0.78
N TRP A 43 0.23 -0.34 0.90
CA TRP A 43 -0.10 0.55 -0.21
C TRP A 43 0.79 1.79 -0.12
N SER A 44 0.93 2.51 -1.23
CA SER A 44 1.62 3.79 -1.31
C SER A 44 0.76 4.89 -0.66
N PRO A 45 1.17 5.49 0.47
CA PRO A 45 0.42 6.59 1.07
C PRO A 45 0.40 7.83 0.17
N ALA A 46 1.45 8.02 -0.62
CA ALA A 46 1.55 9.12 -1.59
C ALA A 46 0.47 9.00 -2.67
N ASP A 47 0.26 7.81 -3.23
CA ASP A 47 -0.76 7.61 -4.27
C ASP A 47 -2.17 7.65 -3.68
N LEU A 48 -2.36 7.22 -2.42
CA LEU A 48 -3.63 7.39 -1.71
C LEU A 48 -4.00 8.87 -1.54
N GLY A 49 -3.05 9.69 -1.07
CA GLY A 49 -3.25 11.14 -0.94
C GLY A 49 -3.47 11.83 -2.29
N TYR A 50 -2.74 11.39 -3.33
CA TYR A 50 -2.90 11.89 -4.69
C TYR A 50 -4.30 11.59 -5.24
N LEU A 51 -4.79 10.36 -5.10
CA LEU A 51 -6.14 9.98 -5.50
C LEU A 51 -7.21 10.79 -4.75
N ALA A 52 -7.04 10.96 -3.43
CA ALA A 52 -7.96 11.73 -2.61
C ALA A 52 -8.06 13.20 -3.06
N ALA A 53 -6.93 13.82 -3.40
CA ALA A 53 -6.92 15.20 -3.91
C ALA A 53 -7.67 15.32 -5.25
N TYR A 54 -7.48 14.39 -6.18
CA TYR A 54 -8.20 14.38 -7.47
C TYR A 54 -9.69 14.12 -7.29
N ALA A 55 -10.08 13.19 -6.42
CA ALA A 55 -11.48 12.92 -6.12
C ALA A 55 -12.17 14.16 -5.52
N GLY A 56 -11.51 14.83 -4.57
CA GLY A 56 -12.02 16.06 -3.96
C GLY A 56 -12.16 17.21 -4.97
N ALA A 57 -11.18 17.39 -5.86
CA ALA A 57 -11.25 18.38 -6.93
C ALA A 57 -12.37 18.08 -7.95
N ALA A 58 -12.56 16.80 -8.31
CA ALA A 58 -13.62 16.37 -9.22
C ALA A 58 -15.02 16.61 -8.61
N LEU A 59 -15.19 16.37 -7.31
CA LEU A 59 -16.42 16.70 -6.58
C LEU A 59 -16.67 18.22 -6.53
N ALA A 60 -15.65 18.99 -6.13
CA ALA A 60 -15.77 20.45 -5.98
C ALA A 60 -16.03 21.18 -7.30
N SER A 61 -15.54 20.64 -8.42
CA SER A 61 -15.79 21.16 -9.76
C SER A 61 -17.11 20.69 -10.38
N GLY A 62 -17.83 19.78 -9.73
CA GLY A 62 -19.07 19.19 -10.25
C GLY A 62 -18.85 18.19 -11.39
N MET A 63 -17.61 17.72 -11.61
CA MET A 63 -17.31 16.67 -12.59
C MET A 63 -17.91 15.32 -12.21
N ILE A 64 -17.96 15.05 -10.91
CA ILE A 64 -18.64 13.90 -10.31
C ILE A 64 -19.56 14.40 -9.19
N SER A 65 -20.62 13.65 -8.92
CA SER A 65 -21.54 13.89 -7.80
C SER A 65 -21.27 12.96 -6.60
N GLY A 66 -20.41 11.96 -6.77
CA GLY A 66 -20.12 10.96 -5.76
C GLY A 66 -21.00 9.71 -5.85
N LYS A 67 -21.78 9.57 -6.94
CA LYS A 67 -22.67 8.44 -7.14
C LYS A 67 -21.90 7.22 -7.64
N GLU A 68 -22.32 6.05 -7.17
CA GLU A 68 -21.81 4.77 -7.65
C GLU A 68 -21.92 4.67 -9.19
N GLY A 69 -20.87 4.17 -9.82
CA GLY A 69 -20.73 4.03 -11.26
C GLY A 69 -20.16 5.25 -11.98
N GLU A 70 -20.09 6.42 -11.35
CA GLU A 70 -19.41 7.58 -11.93
C GLU A 70 -17.89 7.33 -12.04
N LYS A 71 -17.26 8.00 -13.01
CA LYS A 71 -15.84 7.85 -13.30
C LYS A 71 -15.14 9.19 -13.32
N PHE A 72 -13.87 9.20 -12.93
CA PHE A 72 -13.02 10.38 -13.03
C PHE A 72 -11.55 9.98 -13.26
N THR A 73 -10.76 10.90 -13.81
CA THR A 73 -9.33 10.68 -14.05
C THR A 73 -8.49 11.30 -12.92
N ALA A 74 -7.66 10.48 -12.28
CA ALA A 74 -6.76 10.86 -11.20
C ALA A 74 -5.30 11.01 -11.70
N GLY A 75 -5.08 11.92 -12.65
CA GLY A 75 -3.74 12.24 -13.18
C GLY A 75 -2.95 11.01 -13.62
N LYS A 76 -1.74 10.83 -13.06
CA LYS A 76 -0.86 9.68 -13.36
C LYS A 76 -1.44 8.31 -12.97
N LEU A 77 -2.46 8.26 -12.10
CA LEU A 77 -3.06 7.02 -11.63
C LEU A 77 -4.14 6.49 -12.59
N GLY A 78 -4.53 7.27 -13.60
CA GLY A 78 -5.50 6.84 -14.61
C GLY A 78 -6.97 7.05 -14.19
N GLU A 79 -7.87 6.25 -14.75
CA GLU A 79 -9.31 6.34 -14.50
C GLU A 79 -9.73 5.51 -13.28
N TYR A 80 -10.57 6.09 -12.43
CA TYR A 80 -11.19 5.45 -11.28
C TYR A 80 -12.71 5.47 -11.40
N THR A 81 -13.34 4.44 -10.86
CA THR A 81 -14.81 4.33 -10.75
C THR A 81 -15.21 4.44 -9.29
N ILE A 82 -16.27 5.19 -9.01
CA ILE A 82 -16.88 5.28 -7.70
C ILE A 82 -17.69 4.02 -7.46
N GLY A 83 -17.34 3.27 -6.41
CA GLY A 83 -18.07 2.09 -5.98
C GLY A 83 -19.22 2.41 -5.04
N THR A 84 -19.76 1.37 -4.42
CA THR A 84 -20.81 1.47 -3.41
C THR A 84 -20.42 2.40 -2.26
N ASP A 85 -21.39 3.14 -1.73
CA ASP A 85 -21.22 4.13 -0.66
C ASP A 85 -20.18 5.22 -0.95
N GLY A 86 -19.91 5.51 -2.24
CA GLY A 86 -18.96 6.54 -2.65
C GLY A 86 -17.49 6.12 -2.52
N VAL A 87 -17.20 4.83 -2.32
CA VAL A 87 -15.85 4.34 -2.09
C VAL A 87 -15.06 4.26 -3.40
N VAL A 88 -13.87 4.86 -3.42
CA VAL A 88 -12.91 4.74 -4.52
C VAL A 88 -11.72 3.89 -4.06
N VAL A 89 -11.52 2.73 -4.69
CA VAL A 89 -10.45 1.80 -4.33
C VAL A 89 -9.18 2.17 -5.09
N LEU A 90 -8.10 2.51 -4.37
CA LEU A 90 -6.80 2.88 -4.97
C LEU A 90 -6.24 1.78 -5.90
N GLY A 91 -6.41 0.53 -5.51
CA GLY A 91 -5.92 -0.63 -6.24
C GLY A 91 -5.50 -1.77 -5.31
N PRO A 92 -4.93 -2.86 -5.86
CA PRO A 92 -4.40 -3.95 -5.05
C PRO A 92 -3.22 -3.46 -4.18
N PRO A 93 -3.00 -4.07 -3.00
CA PRO A 93 -1.81 -3.81 -2.20
C PRO A 93 -0.53 -4.08 -2.99
N THR A 94 0.48 -3.24 -2.79
CA THR A 94 1.85 -3.48 -3.25
C THR A 94 2.48 -4.56 -2.40
N VAL A 95 2.99 -5.61 -3.04
CA VAL A 95 3.81 -6.63 -2.38
C VAL A 95 5.26 -6.17 -2.39
N PHE A 96 5.89 -6.20 -1.22
CA PHE A 96 7.28 -5.85 -1.02
C PHE A 96 8.11 -7.11 -0.74
N ASP A 97 9.22 -7.21 -1.45
CA ASP A 97 10.19 -8.30 -1.35
C ASP A 97 11.61 -7.77 -1.60
N ALA A 98 12.61 -8.65 -1.58
CA ALA A 98 14.01 -8.27 -1.79
C ALA A 98 14.27 -7.62 -3.17
N GLY A 99 13.41 -7.85 -4.17
CA GLY A 99 13.57 -7.29 -5.52
C GLY A 99 13.12 -5.84 -5.64
N ASN A 100 12.23 -5.36 -4.77
CA ASN A 100 11.67 -4.00 -4.86
C ASN A 100 11.77 -3.16 -3.59
N ILE A 101 12.15 -3.71 -2.44
CA ILE A 101 12.13 -3.02 -1.13
C ILE A 101 12.96 -1.71 -1.09
N ASP A 102 13.99 -1.61 -1.92
CA ASP A 102 14.86 -0.43 -1.99
C ASP A 102 14.30 0.69 -2.89
N GLN A 103 13.21 0.43 -3.61
CA GLN A 103 12.55 1.43 -4.48
C GLN A 103 11.59 2.35 -3.69
N PHE A 104 11.33 2.04 -2.43
CA PHE A 104 10.33 2.73 -1.61
C PHE A 104 10.96 3.30 -0.34
N ASN A 105 10.59 4.53 0.00
CA ASN A 105 11.12 5.26 1.16
C ASN A 105 9.99 5.86 2.02
N PHE A 106 9.21 4.97 2.64
CA PHE A 106 8.18 5.31 3.65
C PHE A 106 8.04 4.18 4.68
#